data_AF-A0A1F4QJG9-F1
#
_entry.id   AF-A0A1F4QJG9-F1
#
_cell.length_a   1.000
_cell.length_b   1.000
_cell.length_c   1.000
_cell.angle_alpha   90.00
_cell.angle_beta   90.00
_cell.angle_gamma   90.00
#
_symmetry.space_group_name_H-M   'P 1'
#
loop_
_entity.id
_entity.type
_entity.pdbx_description
1 polymer ?
#
loop_
_entity_poly.entity_id
_entity_poly.type
_entity_poly.pdbx_seq_one_letter_code
_entity_poly.pdbx_strand_id
1 'polypeptide(L)'
;MAGERNDNRDAAGVEAGLRESLKRELEGEIRQTLEAELRGELSQELRERLVARLKAELSEEIQVRIARIKAELEAEILSRGVPVPTLPPPPREFERFSMNVRVQHIVLMVSCLILIITGLPLKFHEARISQIFFDLVGGVQMSTLIHRIGAVGLIAVGAYHLFYLVAFREGRRNFLRLLPTPKDVRDFFQMLRYFLGRIEEKPRFGRFSYVEKFDYWAVYWGMVIMIGSGLILWFLETSLRFLPKFAADIAREAHSDEGLLATLAIIIWHFYNVHLNPEHFPMNWTFWTGTISEEEMHRHHPLEYEEAMAARTIRPPLPGGLPETGALAADPAVRPPTREGMQPAAGEKSP
;
A
#
# COMPACT_ATOMS: atom_id res chain seq x y z
N MET A 1 -54.01 81.40 10.13
CA MET A 1 -53.83 79.94 9.95
C MET A 1 -52.60 79.71 9.08
N ALA A 2 -51.43 79.60 9.70
CA ALA A 2 -50.13 79.51 9.02
C ALA A 2 -49.29 78.33 9.56
N GLY A 3 -49.96 77.25 9.99
CA GLY A 3 -49.33 76.10 10.66
C GLY A 3 -49.16 74.84 9.81
N GLU A 4 -49.90 74.65 8.72
CA GLU A 4 -49.91 73.36 7.98
C GLU A 4 -49.02 73.32 6.73
N ARG A 5 -48.43 74.45 6.28
CA ARG A 5 -47.56 74.46 5.08
C ARG A 5 -46.07 74.24 5.37
N ASN A 6 -45.66 74.27 6.64
CA ASN A 6 -44.25 74.10 7.01
C ASN A 6 -43.88 72.62 7.20
N ASP A 7 -44.78 71.82 7.78
CA ASP A 7 -44.51 70.42 8.12
C ASP A 7 -44.27 69.53 6.88
N ASN A 8 -44.97 69.82 5.76
CA ASN A 8 -44.84 69.03 4.53
C ASN A 8 -43.60 69.40 3.68
N ARG A 9 -42.98 70.58 3.91
CA ARG A 9 -41.71 70.96 3.27
C ARG A 9 -40.51 70.39 4.01
N ASP A 10 -40.61 70.31 5.33
CA ASP A 10 -39.59 69.71 6.19
C ASP A 10 -39.53 68.20 6.00
N ALA A 11 -40.68 67.50 5.92
CA ALA A 11 -40.72 66.06 5.64
C ALA A 11 -40.15 65.69 4.26
N ALA A 12 -40.49 66.44 3.21
CA ALA A 12 -39.99 66.19 1.85
C ALA A 12 -38.49 66.51 1.70
N GLY A 13 -37.98 67.52 2.41
CA GLY A 13 -36.56 67.86 2.45
C GLY A 13 -35.73 66.83 3.21
N VAL A 14 -36.26 66.29 4.31
CA VAL A 14 -35.63 65.20 5.07
C VAL A 14 -35.64 63.90 4.27
N GLU A 15 -36.73 63.56 3.58
CA GLU A 15 -36.79 62.36 2.74
C GLU A 15 -35.86 62.45 1.54
N ALA A 16 -35.77 63.61 0.88
CA ALA A 16 -34.82 63.84 -0.21
C ALA A 16 -33.36 63.77 0.29
N GLY A 17 -33.07 64.35 1.45
CA GLY A 17 -31.74 64.30 2.07
C GLY A 17 -31.34 62.88 2.48
N LEU A 18 -32.27 62.10 3.03
CA LEU A 18 -32.05 60.72 3.44
C LEU A 18 -31.87 59.78 2.23
N ARG A 19 -32.63 60.00 1.15
CA ARG A 19 -32.46 59.25 -0.10
C ARG A 19 -31.11 59.54 -0.75
N GLU A 20 -30.68 60.79 -0.74
CA GLU A 20 -29.40 61.18 -1.30
C GLU A 20 -28.22 60.67 -0.44
N SER A 21 -28.36 60.64 0.88
CA SER A 21 -27.34 60.06 1.77
C SER A 21 -27.26 58.54 1.60
N LEU A 22 -28.39 57.83 1.59
CA LEU A 22 -28.46 56.38 1.35
C LEU A 22 -27.89 56.01 -0.02
N LYS A 23 -28.20 56.80 -1.05
CA LYS A 23 -27.66 56.58 -2.39
C LYS A 23 -26.14 56.71 -2.42
N ARG A 24 -25.57 57.72 -1.76
CA ARG A 24 -24.12 57.93 -1.69
C ARG A 24 -23.41 56.84 -0.87
N GLU A 25 -24.03 56.40 0.22
CA GLU A 25 -23.49 55.34 1.06
C GLU A 25 -23.50 53.99 0.32
N LEU A 26 -24.60 53.67 -0.35
CA LEU A 26 -24.75 52.46 -1.16
C LEU A 26 -23.81 52.48 -2.39
N GLU A 27 -23.69 53.61 -3.09
CA GLU A 27 -22.73 53.77 -4.19
C GLU A 27 -21.28 53.65 -3.71
N GLY A 28 -20.98 54.14 -2.49
CA GLY A 28 -19.68 54.00 -1.85
C GLY A 28 -19.33 52.55 -1.51
N GLU A 29 -20.27 51.82 -0.91
CA GLU A 29 -20.10 50.41 -0.57
C GLU A 29 -19.98 49.54 -1.83
N ILE A 30 -20.88 49.69 -2.80
CA ILE A 30 -20.83 48.93 -4.05
C ILE A 30 -19.50 49.16 -4.76
N ARG A 31 -19.03 50.42 -4.81
CA ARG A 31 -17.75 50.74 -5.45
C ARG A 31 -16.56 50.14 -4.69
N GLN A 32 -16.55 50.18 -3.36
CA GLN A 32 -15.49 49.54 -2.58
C GLN A 32 -15.47 48.03 -2.75
N THR A 33 -16.64 47.38 -2.70
CA THR A 33 -16.75 45.93 -2.88
C THR A 33 -16.33 45.53 -4.30
N LEU A 34 -16.81 46.26 -5.31
CA LEU A 34 -16.45 46.00 -6.71
C LEU A 34 -14.95 46.23 -6.95
N GLU A 35 -14.35 47.30 -6.42
CA GLU A 35 -12.91 47.57 -6.55
C GLU A 35 -12.05 46.54 -5.79
N ALA A 36 -12.53 46.02 -4.66
CA ALA A 36 -11.85 44.97 -3.89
C ALA A 36 -11.91 43.61 -4.61
N GLU A 37 -13.08 43.26 -5.16
CA GLU A 37 -13.32 42.01 -5.88
C GLU A 37 -12.60 41.99 -7.24
N LEU A 38 -12.66 43.08 -8.02
CA LEU A 38 -11.88 43.24 -9.25
C LEU A 38 -10.37 43.20 -8.99
N ARG A 39 -9.86 43.84 -7.92
CA ARG A 39 -8.43 43.76 -7.58
C ARG A 39 -8.02 42.35 -7.19
N GLY A 40 -8.87 41.62 -6.47
CA GLY A 40 -8.62 40.24 -6.06
C GLY A 40 -8.51 39.33 -7.28
N GLU A 41 -9.58 39.22 -8.07
CA GLU A 41 -9.68 38.30 -9.19
C GLU A 41 -8.70 38.63 -10.32
N LEU A 42 -8.63 39.91 -10.72
CA LEU A 42 -7.74 40.32 -11.82
C LEU A 42 -6.26 40.16 -11.44
N SER A 43 -5.89 40.34 -10.16
CA SER A 43 -4.51 40.11 -9.72
C SER A 43 -4.16 38.63 -9.66
N GLN A 44 -5.12 37.77 -9.30
CA GLN A 44 -4.90 36.33 -9.22
C GLN A 44 -4.80 35.72 -10.63
N GLU A 45 -5.70 36.08 -11.55
CA GLU A 45 -5.65 35.60 -12.93
C GLU A 45 -4.39 36.08 -13.67
N LEU A 46 -3.98 37.34 -13.47
CA LEU A 46 -2.75 37.86 -14.07
C LEU A 46 -1.50 37.19 -13.48
N ARG A 47 -1.49 36.91 -12.17
CA ARG A 47 -0.40 36.16 -11.51
C ARG A 47 -0.32 34.73 -12.03
N GLU A 48 -1.44 34.04 -12.15
CA GLU A 48 -1.49 32.68 -12.68
C GLU A 48 -1.00 32.62 -14.13
N ARG A 49 -1.45 33.56 -14.98
CA ARG A 49 -0.97 33.68 -16.36
C ARG A 49 0.52 34.01 -16.44
N LEU A 50 1.03 34.91 -15.60
CA LEU A 50 2.45 35.26 -15.57
C LEU A 50 3.31 34.09 -15.07
N VAL A 51 2.87 33.39 -14.01
CA VAL A 51 3.54 32.19 -13.49
C VAL A 51 3.51 31.06 -14.51
N ALA A 52 2.40 30.84 -15.21
CA ALA A 52 2.30 29.84 -16.25
C ALA A 52 3.26 30.14 -17.41
N ARG A 53 3.35 31.40 -17.83
CA ARG A 53 4.26 31.84 -18.90
C ARG A 53 5.72 31.72 -18.51
N LEU A 54 6.09 32.20 -17.32
CA LEU A 54 7.45 32.05 -16.78
C LEU A 54 7.84 30.59 -16.59
N LYS A 55 6.93 29.74 -16.11
CA LYS A 55 7.17 28.30 -16.00
C LYS A 55 7.39 27.67 -17.38
N ALA A 56 6.60 28.03 -18.38
CA ALA A 56 6.75 27.51 -19.73
C ALA A 56 8.11 27.91 -20.34
N GLU A 57 8.44 29.21 -20.32
CA GLU A 57 9.71 29.74 -20.85
C GLU A 57 10.92 29.14 -20.11
N LEU A 58 10.87 29.07 -18.77
CA LEU A 58 11.93 28.46 -17.99
C LEU A 58 12.06 26.96 -18.26
N SER A 59 10.94 26.25 -18.41
CA SER A 59 10.96 24.82 -18.70
C SER A 59 11.56 24.53 -20.07
N GLU A 60 11.24 25.35 -21.08
CA GLU A 60 11.80 25.22 -22.42
C GLU A 60 13.31 25.49 -22.40
N GLU A 61 13.75 26.55 -21.74
CA GLU A 61 15.18 26.87 -21.64
C GLU A 61 15.98 25.81 -20.85
N ILE A 62 15.41 25.27 -19.78
CA ILE A 62 16.01 24.15 -19.03
C ILE A 62 16.13 22.91 -19.92
N GLN A 63 15.07 22.56 -20.67
CA GLN A 63 15.08 21.38 -21.53
C GLN A 63 16.12 21.52 -22.65
N VAL A 64 16.23 22.71 -23.26
CA VAL A 64 17.25 22.98 -24.29
C VAL A 64 18.66 22.87 -23.70
N ARG A 65 18.90 23.41 -22.51
CA ARG A 65 20.21 23.29 -21.83
C ARG A 65 20.54 21.84 -21.47
N ILE A 66 19.58 21.08 -20.96
CA ILE A 66 19.75 19.65 -20.66
C ILE A 66 20.08 18.88 -21.95
N ALA A 67 19.34 19.11 -23.03
CA ALA A 67 19.57 18.46 -24.32
C ALA A 67 20.96 18.78 -24.88
N ARG A 68 21.39 20.05 -24.76
CA ARG A 68 22.73 20.49 -25.18
C ARG A 68 23.83 19.83 -24.35
N ILE A 69 23.73 19.86 -23.02
CA ILE A 69 24.70 19.22 -22.12
C ILE A 69 24.77 17.71 -22.40
N LYS A 70 23.61 17.08 -22.61
CA LYS A 70 23.53 15.66 -22.96
C LYS A 70 24.24 15.38 -24.29
N ALA A 71 24.02 16.19 -25.32
CA ALA A 71 24.67 16.02 -26.62
C ALA A 71 26.19 16.28 -26.56
N GLU A 72 26.63 17.32 -25.81
CA GLU A 72 28.04 17.61 -25.59
C GLU A 72 28.72 16.46 -24.81
N LEU A 73 28.04 15.91 -23.80
CA LEU A 73 28.52 14.76 -23.03
C LEU A 73 28.56 13.48 -23.87
N GLU A 74 27.53 13.21 -24.68
CA GLU A 74 27.50 12.08 -25.60
C GLU A 74 28.62 12.17 -26.65
N ALA A 75 28.87 13.36 -27.21
CA ALA A 75 29.97 13.60 -28.13
C ALA A 75 31.35 13.45 -27.47
N GLU A 76 31.51 13.89 -26.22
CA GLU A 76 32.74 13.72 -25.44
C GLU A 76 32.97 12.26 -25.03
N ILE A 77 31.92 11.52 -24.68
CA ILE A 77 32.01 10.07 -24.39
C ILE A 77 32.40 9.31 -25.66
N LEU A 78 31.81 9.67 -26.81
CA LEU A 78 32.12 9.07 -28.10
C LEU A 78 33.55 9.39 -28.56
N SER A 79 34.03 10.62 -28.32
CA SER A 79 35.39 11.06 -28.68
C SER A 79 36.48 10.41 -27.82
N ARG A 80 36.18 10.11 -26.55
CA ARG A 80 37.11 9.45 -25.63
C ARG A 80 37.19 7.93 -25.79
N GLY A 81 36.32 7.34 -26.64
CA GLY A 81 36.26 5.89 -26.83
C GLY A 81 36.02 5.11 -25.53
N VAL A 82 35.48 5.78 -24.51
CA VAL A 82 35.10 5.13 -23.25
C VAL A 82 33.90 4.26 -23.60
N PRO A 83 33.98 2.93 -23.41
CA PRO A 83 32.81 2.07 -23.58
C PRO A 83 31.70 2.70 -22.74
N VAL A 84 30.61 3.15 -23.40
CA VAL A 84 29.40 3.55 -22.70
C VAL A 84 29.13 2.38 -21.76
N PRO A 85 29.11 2.57 -20.42
CA PRO A 85 28.71 1.50 -19.54
C PRO A 85 27.32 1.12 -20.01
N THR A 86 27.20 -0.03 -20.69
CA THR A 86 25.92 -0.60 -21.00
C THR A 86 25.30 -0.80 -19.65
N LEU A 87 24.35 0.07 -19.29
CA LEU A 87 23.52 -0.18 -18.12
C LEU A 87 23.04 -1.61 -18.32
N PRO A 88 23.25 -2.52 -17.35
CA PRO A 88 22.72 -3.86 -17.46
C PRO A 88 21.25 -3.71 -17.85
N PRO A 89 20.73 -4.54 -18.78
CA PRO A 89 19.33 -4.47 -19.16
C PRO A 89 18.50 -4.41 -17.87
N PRO A 90 17.45 -3.56 -17.80
CA PRO A 90 16.70 -3.37 -16.57
C PRO A 90 16.40 -4.74 -15.98
N PRO A 91 16.74 -4.96 -14.70
CA PRO A 91 16.62 -6.28 -14.09
C PRO A 91 15.21 -6.79 -14.36
N ARG A 92 15.09 -8.01 -14.87
CA ARG A 92 13.79 -8.51 -15.32
C ARG A 92 12.85 -8.51 -14.11
N GLU A 93 11.70 -7.88 -14.25
CA GLU A 93 10.68 -7.84 -13.20
C GLU A 93 9.57 -8.85 -13.50
N PHE A 94 9.06 -9.47 -12.43
CA PHE A 94 7.93 -10.37 -12.46
C PHE A 94 6.78 -9.78 -11.65
N GLU A 95 5.56 -9.80 -12.22
CA GLU A 95 4.35 -9.45 -11.48
C GLU A 95 4.02 -10.56 -10.48
N ARG A 96 4.10 -10.25 -9.19
CA ARG A 96 3.79 -11.18 -8.10
C ARG A 96 2.39 -10.98 -7.56
N PHE A 97 1.96 -9.72 -7.38
CA PHE A 97 0.63 -9.37 -6.83
C PHE A 97 -0.16 -8.42 -7.72
N SER A 98 -1.40 -8.82 -8.04
CA SER A 98 -2.34 -8.00 -8.77
C SER A 98 -2.71 -6.73 -7.98
N MET A 99 -3.16 -5.71 -8.71
CA MET A 99 -3.62 -4.45 -8.10
C MET A 99 -4.73 -4.67 -7.07
N ASN A 100 -5.60 -5.64 -7.30
CA ASN A 100 -6.67 -5.98 -6.36
C ASN A 100 -6.12 -6.40 -4.98
N VAL A 101 -5.16 -7.34 -4.97
CA VAL A 101 -4.54 -7.82 -3.73
C VAL A 101 -3.83 -6.67 -3.00
N ARG A 102 -3.14 -5.80 -3.75
CA ARG A 102 -2.46 -4.63 -3.17
C ARG A 102 -3.43 -3.63 -2.54
N VAL A 103 -4.53 -3.30 -3.22
CA VAL A 103 -5.55 -2.39 -2.68
C VAL A 103 -6.17 -2.96 -1.41
N GLN A 104 -6.50 -4.26 -1.39
CA GLN A 104 -6.96 -4.93 -0.17
C GLN A 104 -5.95 -4.80 0.96
N HIS A 105 -4.66 -5.03 0.69
CA HIS A 105 -3.61 -4.89 1.69
C HIS A 105 -3.50 -3.46 2.22
N ILE A 106 -3.56 -2.43 1.36
CA ILE A 106 -3.49 -1.03 1.80
C ILE A 106 -4.69 -0.66 2.68
N VAL A 107 -5.90 -1.08 2.31
CA VAL A 107 -7.11 -0.83 3.14
C VAL A 107 -7.00 -1.55 4.49
N LEU A 108 -6.52 -2.80 4.48
CA LEU A 108 -6.25 -3.57 5.70
C LEU A 108 -5.22 -2.86 6.59
N MET A 109 -4.09 -2.46 6.03
CA MET A 109 -3.01 -1.77 6.72
C MET A 109 -3.49 -0.47 7.37
N VAL A 110 -4.16 0.40 6.61
CA VAL A 110 -4.67 1.68 7.12
C VAL A 110 -5.71 1.46 8.22
N SER A 111 -6.65 0.54 8.01
CA SER A 111 -7.68 0.21 9.01
C SER A 111 -7.05 -0.33 10.29
N CYS A 112 -6.07 -1.23 10.15
CA CYS A 112 -5.35 -1.82 11.27
C CYS A 112 -4.56 -0.79 12.06
N LEU A 113 -3.82 0.10 11.40
CA LEU A 113 -3.08 1.18 12.06
C LEU A 113 -4.03 2.11 12.84
N ILE A 114 -5.17 2.49 12.25
CA ILE A 114 -6.19 3.29 12.94
C ILE A 114 -6.69 2.57 14.19
N LEU A 115 -7.01 1.28 14.08
CA LEU A 115 -7.51 0.46 15.20
C LEU A 115 -6.48 0.32 16.32
N ILE A 116 -5.20 0.13 15.99
CA ILE A 116 -4.10 0.03 16.96
C ILE A 116 -3.91 1.37 17.68
N ILE A 117 -3.80 2.47 16.92
CA ILE A 117 -3.55 3.81 17.45
C ILE A 117 -4.67 4.28 18.36
N THR A 118 -5.92 3.95 18.05
CA THR A 118 -7.08 4.31 18.88
C THR A 118 -7.36 3.31 20.00
N GLY A 119 -7.06 2.02 19.79
CA GLY A 119 -7.34 0.93 20.73
C GLY A 119 -6.34 0.82 21.89
N LEU A 120 -5.04 0.97 21.62
CA LEU A 120 -4.01 0.88 22.68
C LEU A 120 -4.21 1.91 23.79
N PRO A 121 -4.48 3.20 23.50
CA PRO A 121 -4.75 4.20 24.54
C PRO A 121 -5.97 3.86 25.40
N LEU A 122 -6.99 3.22 24.82
CA LEU A 122 -8.18 2.78 25.56
C LEU A 122 -7.85 1.65 26.54
N LYS A 123 -6.99 0.70 26.13
CA LYS A 123 -6.51 -0.38 27.02
C LYS A 123 -5.61 0.17 28.13
N PHE A 124 -4.68 1.05 27.79
CA PHE A 124 -3.69 1.61 28.73
C PHE A 124 -4.03 3.05 29.10
N HIS A 125 -5.27 3.31 29.52
CA HIS A 125 -5.76 4.67 29.75
C HIS A 125 -4.97 5.44 30.84
N GLU A 126 -4.36 4.75 31.80
CA GLU A 126 -3.55 5.39 32.86
C GLU A 126 -2.16 5.84 32.37
N ALA A 127 -1.69 5.33 31.24
CA ALA A 127 -0.38 5.70 30.72
C ALA A 127 -0.38 7.15 30.23
N ARG A 128 0.69 7.89 30.56
CA ARG A 128 0.83 9.32 30.17
C ARG A 128 0.70 9.54 28.66
N ILE A 129 1.23 8.62 27.85
CA ILE A 129 1.14 8.69 26.39
C ILE A 129 -0.31 8.59 25.92
N SER A 130 -1.13 7.76 26.56
CA SER A 130 -2.55 7.61 26.25
C SER A 130 -3.33 8.89 26.56
N GLN A 131 -3.01 9.55 27.68
CA GLN A 131 -3.62 10.83 28.05
C GLN A 131 -3.27 11.92 27.02
N ILE A 132 -1.99 12.05 26.64
CA ILE A 132 -1.55 12.97 25.59
C ILE A 132 -2.28 12.69 24.26
N PHE A 133 -2.46 11.42 23.92
CA PHE A 133 -3.19 11.04 22.72
C PHE A 133 -4.66 11.48 22.78
N PHE A 134 -5.35 11.26 23.91
CA PHE A 134 -6.72 11.70 24.07
C PHE A 134 -6.85 13.22 24.01
N ASP A 135 -5.92 13.98 24.61
CA ASP A 135 -5.91 15.43 24.53
C ASP A 135 -5.75 15.93 23.08
N LEU A 136 -4.92 15.25 22.28
CA LEU A 136 -4.69 15.60 20.87
C LEU A 136 -5.87 15.25 19.95
N VAL A 137 -6.49 14.08 20.18
CA VAL A 137 -7.56 13.55 19.32
C VAL A 137 -8.93 14.15 19.64
N GLY A 138 -9.07 14.86 20.77
CA GLY A 138 -10.35 15.47 21.19
C GLY A 138 -11.16 14.57 22.13
N GLY A 139 -10.48 13.76 22.93
CA GLY A 139 -11.03 12.96 24.00
C GLY A 139 -11.31 11.49 23.64
N VAL A 140 -11.76 10.75 24.65
CA VAL A 140 -12.07 9.31 24.55
C VAL A 140 -13.21 9.04 23.56
N GLN A 141 -14.19 9.94 23.48
CA GLN A 141 -15.33 9.82 22.58
C GLN A 141 -14.88 9.88 21.11
N MET A 142 -13.99 10.81 20.77
CA MET A 142 -13.46 10.93 19.42
C MET A 142 -12.57 9.72 19.07
N SER A 143 -11.71 9.28 20.00
CA SER A 143 -10.92 8.05 19.80
C SER A 143 -11.82 6.84 19.50
N THR A 144 -12.90 6.67 20.26
CA THR A 144 -13.87 5.57 20.06
C THR A 144 -14.58 5.67 18.71
N LEU A 145 -14.92 6.88 18.25
CA LEU A 145 -15.51 7.09 16.94
C LEU A 145 -14.54 6.71 15.82
N ILE A 146 -13.29 7.18 15.89
CA ILE A 146 -12.25 6.86 14.92
C ILE A 146 -11.96 5.35 14.91
N HIS A 147 -11.95 4.71 16.07
CA HIS A 147 -11.81 3.26 16.20
C HIS A 147 -12.91 2.53 15.43
N ARG A 148 -14.17 2.96 15.56
CA ARG A 148 -15.31 2.40 14.81
C ARG A 148 -15.18 2.64 13.31
N ILE A 149 -14.69 3.79 12.86
CA ILE A 149 -14.41 4.05 11.44
C ILE A 149 -13.36 3.06 10.91
N GLY A 150 -12.26 2.86 11.64
CA GLY A 150 -11.26 1.85 11.33
C GLY A 150 -11.85 0.43 11.31
N ALA A 151 -12.76 0.12 12.24
CA ALA A 151 -13.43 -1.17 12.30
C ALA A 151 -14.33 -1.41 11.08
N VAL A 152 -15.06 -0.40 10.59
CA VAL A 152 -15.84 -0.51 9.35
C VAL A 152 -14.91 -0.82 8.17
N GLY A 153 -13.77 -0.13 8.07
CA GLY A 153 -12.77 -0.41 7.04
C GLY A 153 -12.26 -1.86 7.09
N LEU A 154 -11.93 -2.35 8.29
CA LEU A 154 -11.47 -3.71 8.52
C LEU A 154 -12.54 -4.76 8.17
N ILE A 155 -13.79 -4.52 8.58
CA ILE A 155 -14.93 -5.39 8.26
C ILE A 155 -15.18 -5.41 6.74
N ALA A 156 -15.16 -4.25 6.09
CA ALA A 156 -15.38 -4.13 4.66
C ALA A 156 -14.31 -4.87 3.85
N VAL A 157 -13.03 -4.68 4.17
CA VAL A 157 -11.94 -5.38 3.49
C VAL A 157 -11.96 -6.89 3.78
N GLY A 158 -12.31 -7.30 5.01
CA GLY A 158 -12.46 -8.71 5.37
C GLY A 158 -13.59 -9.39 4.59
N ALA A 159 -14.77 -8.76 4.54
CA ALA A 159 -15.92 -9.25 3.77
C ALA A 159 -15.61 -9.31 2.27
N TYR A 160 -14.97 -8.26 1.73
CA TYR A 160 -14.52 -8.25 0.34
C TYR A 160 -13.49 -9.34 0.07
N HIS A 161 -12.54 -9.59 0.99
CA HIS A 161 -11.55 -10.64 0.84
C HIS A 161 -12.22 -12.02 0.77
N LEU A 162 -13.17 -12.32 1.67
CA LEU A 162 -13.94 -13.56 1.62
C LEU A 162 -14.67 -13.73 0.29
N PHE A 163 -15.35 -12.68 -0.19
CA PHE A 163 -15.97 -12.68 -1.51
C PHE A 163 -14.94 -12.91 -2.62
N TYR A 164 -13.78 -12.25 -2.55
CA TYR A 164 -12.69 -12.38 -3.51
C TYR A 164 -12.18 -13.83 -3.58
N LEU A 165 -12.01 -14.48 -2.43
CA LEU A 165 -11.60 -15.87 -2.32
C LEU A 165 -12.59 -16.82 -3.00
N VAL A 166 -13.90 -16.58 -2.90
CA VAL A 166 -14.91 -17.48 -3.49
C VAL A 166 -15.20 -17.14 -4.95
N ALA A 167 -15.27 -15.86 -5.31
CA ALA A 167 -15.73 -15.41 -6.63
C ALA A 167 -14.62 -15.41 -7.69
N PHE A 168 -13.38 -15.05 -7.34
CA PHE A 168 -12.30 -14.86 -8.32
C PHE A 168 -11.38 -16.08 -8.45
N ARG A 169 -11.05 -16.45 -9.69
CA ARG A 169 -10.13 -17.58 -9.98
C ARG A 169 -8.76 -17.38 -9.36
N GLU A 170 -8.23 -16.17 -9.42
CA GLU A 170 -6.95 -15.80 -8.83
C GLU A 170 -6.98 -15.97 -7.30
N GLY A 171 -8.03 -15.47 -6.64
CA GLY A 171 -8.25 -15.60 -5.20
C GLY A 171 -8.27 -17.06 -4.77
N ARG A 172 -9.11 -17.90 -5.40
CA ARG A 172 -9.16 -19.36 -5.14
C ARG A 172 -7.79 -20.03 -5.27
N ARG A 173 -7.09 -19.75 -6.36
CA ARG A 173 -5.78 -20.36 -6.65
C ARG A 173 -4.73 -19.95 -5.63
N ASN A 174 -4.67 -18.66 -5.26
CA ASN A 174 -3.71 -18.17 -4.29
C ASN A 174 -4.03 -18.69 -2.88
N PHE A 175 -5.31 -18.74 -2.50
CA PHE A 175 -5.75 -19.29 -1.22
C PHE A 175 -5.36 -20.76 -1.04
N LEU A 176 -5.56 -21.59 -2.07
CA LEU A 176 -5.15 -22.99 -2.04
C LEU A 176 -3.64 -23.16 -1.80
N ARG A 177 -2.82 -22.22 -2.29
CA ARG A 177 -1.36 -22.21 -2.07
C ARG A 177 -0.97 -21.65 -0.70
N LEU A 178 -1.83 -20.87 -0.06
CA LEU A 178 -1.65 -20.34 1.30
C LEU A 178 -2.06 -21.36 2.37
N LEU A 179 -2.72 -22.46 2.01
CA LEU A 179 -3.00 -23.54 2.95
C LEU A 179 -1.67 -24.11 3.49
N PRO A 180 -1.53 -24.25 4.83
CA PRO A 180 -0.37 -24.88 5.41
C PRO A 180 -0.32 -26.35 4.98
N THR A 181 0.85 -26.78 4.53
CA THR A 181 1.15 -28.13 4.07
C THR A 181 2.20 -28.75 4.97
N PRO A 182 2.32 -30.09 5.04
CA PRO A 182 3.39 -30.74 5.80
C PRO A 182 4.81 -30.33 5.34
N LYS A 183 4.95 -29.83 4.10
CA LYS A 183 6.21 -29.26 3.60
C LYS A 183 6.62 -28.03 4.41
N ASP A 184 5.68 -27.17 4.79
CA ASP A 184 5.98 -25.93 5.52
C ASP A 184 6.63 -26.21 6.88
N VAL A 185 6.20 -27.28 7.56
CA VAL A 185 6.81 -27.74 8.82
C VAL A 185 8.24 -28.26 8.58
N ARG A 186 8.45 -29.02 7.50
CA ARG A 186 9.78 -29.49 7.11
C ARG A 186 10.71 -28.32 6.79
N ASP A 187 10.21 -27.34 6.03
CA ASP A 187 10.95 -26.15 5.65
C ASP A 187 11.30 -25.30 6.89
N PHE A 188 10.40 -25.21 7.88
CA PHE A 188 10.69 -24.58 9.17
C PHE A 188 11.85 -25.27 9.91
N PHE A 189 11.82 -26.59 10.06
CA PHE A 189 12.92 -27.31 10.72
C PHE A 189 14.22 -27.30 9.89
N GLN A 190 14.13 -27.22 8.56
CA GLN A 190 15.28 -26.99 7.71
C GLN A 190 15.87 -25.60 7.94
N MET A 191 15.04 -24.55 7.96
CA MET A 191 15.47 -23.19 8.24
C MET A 191 16.12 -23.07 9.63
N LEU A 192 15.55 -23.74 10.64
CA LEU A 192 16.13 -23.77 11.98
C LEU A 192 17.53 -24.42 11.96
N ARG A 193 17.69 -25.57 11.29
CA ARG A 193 19.01 -26.20 11.12
C ARG A 193 19.99 -25.32 10.35
N TYR A 194 19.51 -24.58 9.35
CA TYR A 194 20.32 -23.63 8.59
C TYR A 194 20.82 -22.49 9.48
N PHE A 195 19.95 -21.88 10.29
CA PHE A 195 20.35 -20.84 11.26
C PHE A 195 21.28 -21.36 12.36
N LEU A 196 21.16 -22.63 12.74
CA LEU A 196 22.09 -23.31 13.65
C LEU A 196 23.41 -23.72 12.96
N GLY A 197 23.63 -23.38 11.69
CA GLY A 197 24.84 -23.70 10.94
C GLY A 197 25.03 -25.19 10.65
N ARG A 198 23.97 -26.01 10.79
CA ARG A 198 24.03 -27.47 10.60
C ARG A 198 23.86 -27.91 9.14
N ILE A 199 23.37 -27.02 8.29
CA ILE A 199 23.21 -27.22 6.85
C ILE A 199 23.55 -25.91 6.13
N GLU A 200 24.10 -26.01 4.93
CA GLU A 200 24.50 -24.84 4.13
C GLU A 200 23.41 -24.37 3.16
N GLU A 201 22.44 -25.25 2.85
CA GLU A 201 21.39 -24.96 1.86
C GLU A 201 20.11 -24.44 2.54
N LYS A 202 19.66 -23.25 2.12
CA LYS A 202 18.36 -22.68 2.50
C LYS A 202 17.21 -23.51 1.90
N PRO A 203 16.06 -23.65 2.59
CA PRO A 203 14.90 -24.34 2.04
C PRO A 203 14.37 -23.65 0.78
N ARG A 204 13.93 -24.45 -0.19
CA ARG A 204 13.44 -23.97 -1.48
C ARG A 204 11.95 -23.64 -1.41
N PHE A 205 11.65 -22.35 -1.32
CA PHE A 205 10.29 -21.85 -1.22
C PHE A 205 9.57 -21.77 -2.58
N GLY A 206 8.25 -21.92 -2.53
CA GLY A 206 7.36 -21.62 -3.65
C GLY A 206 6.85 -20.19 -3.59
N ARG A 207 5.69 -19.98 -4.21
CA ARG A 207 5.03 -18.66 -4.27
C ARG A 207 4.82 -18.00 -2.90
N PHE A 208 4.58 -18.82 -1.87
CA PHE A 208 4.52 -18.39 -0.48
C PHE A 208 5.40 -19.30 0.37
N SER A 209 6.28 -18.68 1.15
CA SER A 209 7.08 -19.30 2.22
C SER A 209 6.22 -19.62 3.45
N TYR A 210 6.73 -20.44 4.36
CA TYR A 210 6.01 -20.72 5.62
C TYR A 210 5.78 -19.45 6.46
N VAL A 211 6.69 -18.46 6.37
CA VAL A 211 6.58 -17.17 7.07
C VAL A 211 5.41 -16.38 6.51
N GLU A 212 5.31 -16.23 5.19
CA GLU A 212 4.19 -15.51 4.56
C GLU A 212 2.84 -16.21 4.79
N LYS A 213 2.83 -17.56 4.81
CA LYS A 213 1.62 -18.31 5.17
C LYS A 213 1.24 -18.09 6.63
N PHE A 214 2.23 -18.10 7.53
CA PHE A 214 2.00 -17.83 8.95
C PHE A 214 1.41 -16.43 9.15
N ASP A 215 1.98 -15.40 8.51
CA ASP A 215 1.45 -14.03 8.54
C ASP A 215 0.01 -13.96 8.05
N TYR A 216 -0.28 -14.60 6.91
CA TYR A 216 -1.63 -14.64 6.35
C TYR A 216 -2.64 -15.24 7.34
N TRP A 217 -2.32 -16.39 7.94
CA TRP A 217 -3.21 -17.08 8.86
C TRP A 217 -3.33 -16.41 10.23
N ALA A 218 -2.24 -15.85 10.75
CA ALA A 218 -2.25 -15.07 11.98
C ALA A 218 -3.20 -13.88 11.85
N VAL A 219 -3.10 -13.12 10.76
CA VAL A 219 -4.01 -12.00 10.48
C VAL A 219 -5.44 -12.48 10.23
N TYR A 220 -5.64 -13.55 9.46
CA TYR A 220 -6.98 -14.06 9.17
C TYR A 220 -7.73 -14.49 10.44
N TRP A 221 -7.09 -15.25 11.33
CA TRP A 221 -7.66 -15.63 12.62
C TRP A 221 -7.88 -14.43 13.54
N GLY A 222 -6.90 -13.52 13.61
CA GLY A 222 -7.03 -12.26 14.34
C GLY A 222 -8.23 -11.45 13.88
N MET A 223 -8.48 -11.36 12.57
CA MET A 223 -9.66 -10.67 12.02
C MET A 223 -10.97 -11.32 12.48
N VAL A 224 -11.07 -12.64 12.47
CA VAL A 224 -12.29 -13.34 12.93
C VAL A 224 -12.57 -13.02 14.39
N ILE A 225 -11.56 -13.09 15.27
CA ILE A 225 -11.69 -12.80 16.69
C ILE A 225 -12.01 -11.33 16.91
N MET A 226 -11.27 -10.41 16.29
CA MET A 226 -11.43 -8.96 16.47
C MET A 226 -12.76 -8.45 15.93
N ILE A 227 -13.20 -8.89 14.75
CA ILE A 227 -14.50 -8.51 14.19
C ILE A 227 -15.63 -9.14 15.02
N GLY A 228 -15.53 -10.43 15.35
CA GLY A 228 -16.57 -11.12 16.11
C GLY A 228 -16.78 -10.52 17.50
N SER A 229 -15.70 -10.39 18.28
CA SER A 229 -15.75 -9.76 19.59
C SER A 229 -16.11 -8.27 19.51
N GLY A 230 -15.58 -7.55 18.54
CA GLY A 230 -15.87 -6.13 18.32
C GLY A 230 -17.34 -5.88 18.01
N LEU A 231 -17.99 -6.72 17.21
CA LEU A 231 -19.43 -6.61 16.92
C LEU A 231 -20.29 -6.86 18.16
N ILE A 232 -19.92 -7.84 19.00
CA ILE A 232 -20.61 -8.08 20.28
C ILE A 232 -20.51 -6.84 21.18
N LEU A 233 -19.33 -6.23 21.28
CA LEU A 233 -19.10 -5.04 22.11
C LEU A 233 -19.73 -3.78 21.52
N TRP A 234 -19.75 -3.64 20.19
CA TRP A 234 -20.39 -2.52 19.51
C TRP A 234 -21.89 -2.55 19.76
N PHE A 235 -22.52 -3.70 19.60
CA PHE A 235 -23.96 -3.89 19.81
C PHE A 235 -24.25 -4.59 21.14
N LEU A 236 -23.63 -4.12 22.22
CA LEU A 236 -23.69 -4.80 23.52
C LEU A 236 -25.12 -5.00 24.03
N GLU A 237 -25.96 -3.96 24.00
CA GLU A 237 -27.35 -4.04 24.46
C GLU A 237 -28.16 -5.07 23.67
N THR A 238 -27.99 -5.10 22.34
CA THR A 238 -28.64 -6.08 21.47
C THR A 238 -28.09 -7.48 21.75
N SER A 239 -26.77 -7.61 21.90
CA SER A 239 -26.10 -8.89 22.15
C SER A 239 -26.56 -9.52 23.46
N LEU A 240 -26.72 -8.74 24.53
CA LEU A 240 -27.21 -9.21 25.84
C LEU A 240 -28.68 -9.70 25.83
N ARG A 241 -29.46 -9.37 24.79
CA ARG A 241 -30.82 -9.94 24.62
C ARG A 241 -30.79 -11.37 24.11
N PHE A 242 -29.73 -11.75 23.38
CA PHE A 242 -29.61 -13.07 22.74
C PHE A 242 -28.53 -13.95 23.37
N LEU A 243 -27.51 -13.33 23.99
CA LEU A 243 -26.36 -14.00 24.57
C LEU A 243 -26.31 -13.78 26.08
N PRO A 244 -25.84 -14.79 26.84
CA PRO A 244 -25.60 -14.64 28.27
C PRO A 244 -24.45 -13.65 28.53
N LYS A 245 -24.47 -12.98 29.69
CA LYS A 245 -23.47 -11.96 30.06
C LYS A 245 -22.02 -12.45 29.92
N PHE A 246 -21.74 -13.71 30.27
CA PHE A 246 -20.39 -14.27 30.19
C PHE A 246 -19.83 -14.21 28.76
N ALA A 247 -20.68 -14.27 27.71
CA ALA A 247 -20.23 -14.16 26.33
C ALA A 247 -19.70 -12.75 26.02
N ALA A 248 -20.33 -11.70 26.56
CA ALA A 248 -19.86 -10.33 26.43
C ALA A 248 -18.56 -10.10 27.24
N ASP A 249 -18.44 -10.71 28.41
CA ASP A 249 -17.21 -10.66 29.21
C ASP A 249 -16.04 -11.34 28.48
N ILE A 250 -16.26 -12.53 27.89
CA ILE A 250 -15.28 -13.21 27.03
C ILE A 250 -14.93 -12.37 25.81
N ALA A 251 -15.93 -11.78 25.14
CA ALA A 251 -15.69 -10.92 23.98
C ALA A 251 -14.81 -9.72 24.36
N ARG A 252 -15.06 -9.08 25.50
CA ARG A 252 -14.23 -7.97 26.01
C ARG A 252 -12.79 -8.40 26.21
N GLU A 253 -12.56 -9.53 26.88
CA GLU A 253 -11.21 -10.02 27.14
C GLU A 253 -10.51 -10.40 25.85
N ALA A 254 -11.17 -11.21 25.01
CA ALA A 254 -10.64 -11.63 23.72
C ALA A 254 -10.30 -10.43 22.83
N HIS A 255 -11.17 -9.41 22.75
CA HIS A 255 -10.90 -8.21 21.95
C HIS A 255 -9.69 -7.43 22.45
N SER A 256 -9.61 -7.23 23.77
CA SER A 256 -8.53 -6.48 24.41
C SER A 256 -7.17 -7.18 24.27
N ASP A 257 -7.13 -8.48 24.51
CA ASP A 257 -5.89 -9.26 24.53
C ASP A 257 -5.43 -9.65 23.13
N GLU A 258 -6.35 -10.07 22.26
CA GLU A 258 -6.02 -10.32 20.85
C GLU A 258 -5.59 -9.03 20.17
N GLY A 259 -6.20 -7.88 20.48
CA GLY A 259 -5.77 -6.59 19.96
C GLY A 259 -4.32 -6.25 20.34
N LEU A 260 -3.91 -6.56 21.57
CA LEU A 260 -2.53 -6.38 22.02
C LEU A 260 -1.58 -7.40 21.34
N LEU A 261 -1.97 -8.67 21.27
CA LEU A 261 -1.20 -9.72 20.62
C LEU A 261 -0.99 -9.40 19.13
N ALA A 262 -2.04 -9.02 18.42
CA ALA A 262 -2.00 -8.62 17.02
C ALA A 262 -1.11 -7.40 16.82
N THR A 263 -1.20 -6.39 17.69
CA THR A 263 -0.31 -5.22 17.67
C THR A 263 1.16 -5.64 17.77
N LEU A 264 1.49 -6.49 18.73
CA LEU A 264 2.86 -6.97 18.94
C LEU A 264 3.35 -7.79 17.75
N ALA A 265 2.50 -8.68 17.22
CA ALA A 265 2.83 -9.46 16.02
C ALA A 265 3.08 -8.57 14.80
N ILE A 266 2.28 -7.52 14.61
CA ILE A 266 2.47 -6.58 13.49
C ILE A 266 3.79 -5.81 13.66
N ILE A 267 4.04 -5.23 14.83
CA ILE A 267 5.20 -4.35 15.05
C ILE A 267 6.52 -5.15 15.12
N ILE A 268 6.52 -6.28 15.81
CA ILE A 268 7.75 -7.04 16.07
C ILE A 268 8.05 -8.00 14.93
N TRP A 269 7.05 -8.78 14.50
CA TRP A 269 7.27 -9.85 13.54
C TRP A 269 7.07 -9.38 12.10
N HIS A 270 5.90 -8.83 11.77
CA HIS A 270 5.58 -8.45 10.40
C HIS A 270 6.45 -7.29 9.92
N PHE A 271 6.56 -6.21 10.70
CA PHE A 271 7.40 -5.05 10.36
C PHE A 271 8.88 -5.41 10.26
N TYR A 272 9.37 -6.34 11.09
CA TYR A 272 10.73 -6.82 10.93
C TYR A 272 10.92 -7.54 9.59
N ASN A 273 10.07 -8.52 9.28
CA ASN A 273 10.21 -9.33 8.07
C ASN A 273 10.05 -8.50 6.77
N VAL A 274 9.19 -7.47 6.79
CA VAL A 274 8.87 -6.70 5.58
C VAL A 274 9.63 -5.37 5.48
N HIS A 275 9.83 -4.66 6.60
CA HIS A 275 10.42 -3.31 6.59
C HIS A 275 11.85 -3.27 7.15
N LEU A 276 12.13 -3.96 8.25
CA LEU A 276 13.41 -3.78 8.97
C LEU A 276 14.45 -4.88 8.69
N ASN A 277 14.14 -5.85 7.83
CA ASN A 277 15.08 -6.91 7.47
C ASN A 277 16.27 -6.30 6.69
N PRO A 278 17.53 -6.49 7.14
CA PRO A 278 18.71 -5.99 6.45
C PRO A 278 18.82 -6.41 4.98
N GLU A 279 18.25 -7.56 4.58
CA GLU A 279 18.30 -8.04 3.20
C GLU A 279 17.49 -7.15 2.23
N HIS A 280 16.44 -6.46 2.69
CA HIS A 280 15.59 -5.60 1.83
C HIS A 280 15.34 -4.21 2.47
N PHE A 281 16.29 -3.70 3.25
CA PHE A 281 16.18 -2.39 3.89
C PHE A 281 16.06 -1.27 2.82
N PRO A 282 15.14 -0.29 2.96
CA PRO A 282 14.28 0.01 4.11
C PRO A 282 12.90 -0.67 4.10
N MET A 283 12.54 -1.41 3.04
CA MET A 283 11.39 -2.32 3.00
C MET A 283 11.36 -3.12 1.69
N ASN A 284 10.70 -4.27 1.73
CA ASN A 284 10.29 -4.98 0.53
C ASN A 284 9.16 -4.22 -0.18
N TRP A 285 9.40 -3.69 -1.37
CA TRP A 285 8.43 -2.88 -2.11
C TRP A 285 7.33 -3.68 -2.82
N THR A 286 7.39 -5.01 -2.80
CA THR A 286 6.45 -5.88 -3.53
C THR A 286 5.00 -5.66 -3.12
N PHE A 287 4.72 -5.31 -1.85
CA PHE A 287 3.34 -5.00 -1.40
C PHE A 287 2.78 -3.72 -2.04
N TRP A 288 3.65 -2.81 -2.47
CA TRP A 288 3.28 -1.54 -3.10
C TRP A 288 3.32 -1.63 -4.63
N THR A 289 4.42 -2.06 -5.22
CA THR A 289 4.61 -2.14 -6.69
C THR A 289 3.93 -3.36 -7.29
N GLY A 290 3.82 -4.45 -6.54
CA GLY A 290 3.30 -5.74 -7.01
C GLY A 290 4.31 -6.51 -7.86
N THR A 291 5.51 -5.96 -8.08
CA THR A 291 6.59 -6.57 -8.87
C THR A 291 7.76 -6.97 -7.99
N ILE A 292 8.47 -8.00 -8.41
CA ILE A 292 9.70 -8.50 -7.79
C ILE A 292 10.79 -8.66 -8.86
N SER A 293 12.03 -8.36 -8.51
CA SER A 293 13.16 -8.56 -9.44
C SER A 293 13.46 -10.04 -9.64
N GLU A 294 14.03 -10.41 -10.79
CA GLU A 294 14.43 -11.78 -11.12
C GLU A 294 15.37 -12.38 -10.08
N GLU A 295 16.35 -11.61 -9.62
CA GLU A 295 17.32 -12.04 -8.62
C GLU A 295 16.64 -12.33 -7.27
N GLU A 296 15.77 -11.43 -6.80
CA GLU A 296 15.03 -11.62 -5.55
C GLU A 296 14.05 -12.80 -5.66
N MET A 297 13.38 -12.95 -6.81
CA MET A 297 12.49 -14.08 -7.04
C MET A 297 13.24 -15.40 -7.04
N HIS A 298 14.40 -15.47 -7.68
CA HIS A 298 15.26 -16.66 -7.69
C HIS A 298 15.79 -16.98 -6.27
N ARG A 299 16.21 -15.96 -5.52
CA ARG A 299 16.79 -16.12 -4.18
C ARG A 299 15.75 -16.50 -3.12
N HIS A 300 14.59 -15.87 -3.12
CA HIS A 300 13.58 -16.03 -2.06
C HIS A 300 12.45 -16.99 -2.44
N HIS A 301 12.15 -17.13 -3.74
CA HIS A 301 11.04 -17.94 -4.25
C HIS A 301 11.47 -18.83 -5.43
N PRO A 302 12.50 -19.68 -5.27
CA PRO A 302 13.11 -20.41 -6.38
C PRO A 302 12.12 -21.29 -7.14
N LEU A 303 11.15 -21.93 -6.47
CA LEU A 303 10.16 -22.77 -7.17
C LEU A 303 9.13 -21.92 -7.94
N GLU A 304 8.81 -20.71 -7.46
CA GLU A 304 7.94 -19.80 -8.22
C GLU A 304 8.66 -19.29 -9.48
N TYR A 305 9.96 -19.02 -9.37
CA TYR A 305 10.78 -18.62 -10.51
C TYR A 305 10.83 -19.72 -11.59
N GLU A 306 11.07 -20.97 -11.19
CA GLU A 306 11.07 -22.12 -12.11
C GLU A 306 9.72 -22.29 -12.82
N GLU A 307 8.60 -22.17 -12.09
CA GLU A 307 7.25 -22.20 -12.67
C GLU A 307 7.03 -21.06 -13.68
N ALA A 308 7.46 -19.84 -13.34
CA ALA A 308 7.30 -18.66 -14.19
C ALA A 308 8.12 -18.78 -15.49
N MET A 309 9.34 -19.31 -15.40
CA MET A 309 10.21 -19.54 -16.55
C MET A 309 9.67 -20.67 -17.44
N ALA A 310 9.23 -21.78 -16.84
CA ALA A 310 8.61 -22.88 -17.59
C ALA A 310 7.35 -22.43 -18.37
N ALA A 311 6.51 -21.60 -17.76
CA ALA A 311 5.32 -21.04 -18.40
C ALA A 311 5.64 -20.11 -19.59
N ARG A 312 6.77 -19.40 -19.54
CA ARG A 312 7.25 -18.55 -20.65
C ARG A 312 7.83 -19.37 -21.79
N THR A 313 8.58 -20.44 -21.51
CA THR A 313 9.14 -21.33 -22.55
C THR A 313 8.03 -22.00 -23.38
N ILE A 314 6.86 -22.26 -22.78
CA ILE A 314 5.69 -22.86 -23.46
C ILE A 314 4.96 -21.84 -24.34
N ARG A 315 5.12 -20.52 -24.10
CA ARG A 315 4.47 -19.44 -24.86
C ARG A 315 5.53 -18.77 -25.75
N PRO A 316 5.67 -19.13 -27.03
CA PRO A 316 6.70 -18.52 -27.89
C PRO A 316 6.50 -17.00 -27.93
N PRO A 317 7.58 -16.21 -28.03
CA PRO A 317 7.48 -14.77 -28.12
C PRO A 317 6.58 -14.39 -29.31
N LEU A 318 5.67 -13.45 -29.08
CA LEU A 318 4.77 -12.92 -30.12
C LEU A 318 5.62 -12.46 -31.33
N PRO A 319 5.24 -12.81 -32.58
CA PRO A 319 5.98 -12.38 -33.75
C PRO A 319 5.81 -10.86 -33.89
N GLY A 320 6.84 -10.11 -33.50
CA GLY A 320 6.81 -8.64 -33.50
C GLY A 320 8.02 -7.95 -32.85
N GLY A 321 8.91 -8.68 -32.16
CA GLY A 321 10.23 -8.16 -31.79
C GLY A 321 11.26 -8.46 -32.87
N LEU A 322 12.02 -7.44 -33.29
CA LEU A 322 13.16 -7.60 -34.20
C LEU A 322 14.10 -8.71 -33.69
N PRO A 323 14.69 -9.53 -34.59
CA PRO A 323 15.59 -10.59 -34.17
C PRO A 323 16.83 -10.00 -33.51
N GLU A 324 17.12 -10.40 -32.26
CA GLU A 324 18.41 -10.17 -31.64
C GLU A 324 19.47 -10.94 -32.43
N THR A 325 20.10 -10.26 -33.38
CA THR A 325 21.33 -10.73 -34.02
C THR A 325 22.47 -10.57 -33.02
N GLY A 326 22.81 -11.66 -32.34
CA GLY A 326 23.96 -11.75 -31.43
C GLY A 326 24.27 -13.21 -31.13
N ALA A 327 25.19 -13.78 -31.91
CA ALA A 327 25.61 -15.17 -31.90
C ALA A 327 25.85 -15.77 -30.49
N LEU A 328 25.06 -16.78 -30.13
CA LEU A 328 25.48 -17.83 -29.19
C LEU A 328 26.47 -18.73 -29.93
N ALA A 329 27.76 -18.46 -29.73
CA ALA A 329 28.79 -19.47 -29.96
C ALA A 329 28.53 -20.62 -28.96
N ALA A 330 28.29 -21.80 -29.51
CA ALA A 330 28.13 -23.03 -28.76
C ALA A 330 29.40 -23.36 -27.98
N ASP A 331 29.27 -23.55 -26.67
CA ASP A 331 30.29 -24.18 -25.82
C ASP A 331 30.10 -25.72 -25.88
N PRO A 332 31.08 -26.51 -26.38
CA PRO A 332 30.93 -27.95 -26.53
C PRO A 332 31.38 -28.67 -25.26
N ALA A 333 30.57 -28.67 -24.21
CA ALA A 333 30.94 -29.40 -22.98
C ALA A 333 29.78 -29.97 -22.16
N VAL A 334 28.70 -30.46 -22.78
CA VAL A 334 27.78 -31.38 -22.09
C VAL A 334 27.22 -32.41 -23.08
N ARG A 335 27.77 -33.63 -23.10
CA ARG A 335 27.12 -34.77 -23.75
C ARG A 335 26.12 -35.39 -22.77
N PRO A 336 24.86 -35.65 -23.17
CA PRO A 336 23.95 -36.47 -22.39
C PRO A 336 24.35 -37.96 -22.50
N PRO A 337 24.09 -38.79 -21.48
CA PRO A 337 24.45 -40.20 -21.52
C PRO A 337 23.53 -40.97 -22.46
N THR A 338 24.14 -41.63 -23.45
CA THR A 338 23.49 -42.60 -24.34
C THR A 338 23.08 -43.85 -23.55
N ARG A 339 21.80 -44.21 -23.65
CA ARG A 339 21.29 -45.55 -23.33
C ARG A 339 21.72 -46.50 -24.45
N GLU A 340 22.66 -47.39 -24.16
CA GLU A 340 22.82 -48.67 -24.87
C GLU A 340 23.75 -49.58 -24.04
N GLY A 341 23.28 -50.79 -23.73
CA GLY A 341 24.07 -51.79 -22.99
C GLY A 341 23.27 -52.64 -22.01
N MET A 342 22.18 -53.25 -22.46
CA MET A 342 21.61 -54.42 -21.78
C MET A 342 22.49 -55.64 -22.11
N GLN A 343 23.05 -56.31 -21.10
CA GLN A 343 23.01 -57.78 -21.01
C GLN A 343 23.31 -58.29 -19.58
N PRO A 344 22.74 -59.45 -19.19
CA PRO A 344 22.50 -59.83 -17.80
C PRO A 344 23.44 -60.95 -17.30
N ALA A 345 23.58 -61.08 -15.98
CA ALA A 345 23.97 -62.33 -15.29
C ALA A 345 23.51 -62.23 -13.82
N ALA A 346 22.54 -63.07 -13.39
CA ALA A 346 22.79 -64.23 -12.53
C ALA A 346 23.63 -63.84 -11.29
N GLY A 347 23.09 -63.71 -10.08
CA GLY A 347 22.17 -64.59 -9.37
C GLY A 347 22.96 -65.35 -8.31
N GLU A 348 22.93 -64.93 -7.05
CA GLU A 348 23.16 -65.86 -5.92
C GLU A 348 22.63 -65.31 -4.58
N LYS A 349 22.36 -66.26 -3.69
CA LYS A 349 21.42 -66.24 -2.56
C LYS A 349 21.92 -65.49 -1.31
N SER A 350 20.93 -65.11 -0.49
CA SER A 350 20.95 -64.93 0.98
C SER A 350 21.76 -66.00 1.74
N PRO A 351 22.06 -65.85 3.05
CA PRO A 351 21.23 -65.23 4.12
C PRO A 351 21.46 -63.74 4.33
#